data_AF-A0A6N8YBQ8-F1
#
_entry.id   AF-A0A6N8YBQ8-F1
#
_cell.length_a   1.000
_cell.length_b   1.000
_cell.length_c   1.000
_cell.angle_alpha   90.00
_cell.angle_beta   90.00
_cell.angle_gamma   90.00
#
_symmetry.space_group_name_H-M   'P 1'
#
loop_
_entity.id
_entity.type
_entity.pdbx_description
1 polymer ?
#
loop_
_entity_poly.entity_id
_entity_poly.type
_entity_poly.pdbx_seq_one_letter_code
_entity_poly.pdbx_strand_id
1 'polypeptide(L)'
;MSPPARLGRPRSRRPDPPLLYRAAVPSPETSSLDRLVAAVRDHDGLRAKQAIGAVRRVIEASDPATGPGDDGAVVEVPAGGSVIVCGEAMHPAFVASDPRAAGMAAVLANVNDLAAMGAVPRGIVNTVVAPAEVAAEALGGMAEAASLYDVPVVGGHITEHEGEPALSAFAVGYADRVLSASRASPGQHLVFAGCLDGRMRADFPFFTTIGSRGSRMATDVRLLAHAAREELASAAKDVSMAGSIGSLAMLLEPEQLGAEIDLDKLPV
;
A
#
# COMPACT_ATOMS: atom_id res chain seq x y z
N MET A 1 -63.01 -14.27 -4.94
CA MET A 1 -62.12 -14.10 -3.77
C MET A 1 -60.73 -13.79 -4.29
N SER A 2 -60.33 -12.52 -4.27
CA SER A 2 -59.00 -12.07 -4.70
C SER A 2 -58.04 -12.01 -3.49
N PRO A 3 -56.75 -12.35 -3.63
CA PRO A 3 -55.81 -12.37 -2.51
C PRO A 3 -55.37 -10.95 -2.12
N PRO A 4 -54.97 -10.71 -0.85
CA PRO A 4 -54.54 -9.38 -0.41
C PRO A 4 -53.11 -9.07 -0.89
N ALA A 5 -52.92 -7.83 -1.33
CA ALA A 5 -51.62 -7.27 -1.73
C ALA A 5 -50.67 -7.16 -0.53
N ARG A 6 -49.43 -7.65 -0.67
CA ARG A 6 -48.36 -7.46 0.31
C ARG A 6 -47.67 -6.11 0.08
N LEU A 7 -47.72 -5.23 1.08
CA LEU A 7 -46.93 -4.00 1.14
C LEU A 7 -45.45 -4.35 1.35
N GLY A 8 -44.62 -4.08 0.34
CA GLY A 8 -43.17 -4.19 0.44
C GLY A 8 -42.59 -3.10 1.35
N ARG A 9 -41.69 -3.47 2.25
CA ARG A 9 -40.91 -2.51 3.06
C ARG A 9 -40.08 -1.61 2.12
N PRO A 10 -39.94 -0.31 2.41
CA PRO A 10 -39.07 0.56 1.63
C PRO A 10 -37.63 0.05 1.76
N ARG A 11 -36.96 -0.15 0.62
CA ARG A 11 -35.52 -0.41 0.58
C ARG A 11 -34.83 0.80 1.22
N SER A 12 -34.20 0.61 2.38
CA SER A 12 -33.33 1.64 2.95
C SER A 12 -32.24 1.93 1.93
N ARG A 13 -32.15 3.18 1.46
CA ARG A 13 -30.99 3.65 0.69
C ARG A 13 -29.75 3.30 1.50
N ARG A 14 -28.85 2.51 0.92
CA ARG A 14 -27.48 2.41 1.45
C ARG A 14 -26.93 3.84 1.48
N PRO A 15 -26.33 4.30 2.60
CA PRO A 15 -25.63 5.56 2.60
C PRO A 15 -24.56 5.52 1.52
N ASP A 16 -24.40 6.61 0.78
CA ASP A 16 -23.28 6.75 -0.16
C ASP A 16 -21.99 6.55 0.65
N PRO A 17 -21.01 5.77 0.15
CA PRO A 17 -19.73 5.64 0.81
C PRO A 17 -19.15 7.05 0.99
N PRO A 18 -18.51 7.36 2.14
CA PRO A 18 -17.88 8.65 2.31
C PRO A 18 -16.89 8.85 1.17
N LEU A 19 -16.99 9.98 0.48
CA LEU A 19 -15.97 10.44 -0.46
C LEU A 19 -14.69 10.68 0.35
N LEU A 20 -13.86 9.63 0.48
CA LEU A 20 -12.61 9.61 1.25
C LEU A 20 -11.48 10.41 0.60
N TYR A 21 -11.77 11.17 -0.45
CA TYR A 21 -10.78 11.97 -1.14
C TYR A 21 -11.44 13.19 -1.75
N ARG A 22 -11.33 14.33 -1.07
CA ARG A 22 -11.75 15.63 -1.60
C ARG A 22 -10.55 16.56 -1.60
N ALA A 23 -9.80 16.55 -2.69
CA ALA A 23 -8.79 17.57 -2.91
C ALA A 23 -9.49 18.94 -2.93
N ALA A 24 -9.13 19.82 -2.00
CA ALA A 24 -9.55 21.21 -2.06
C ALA A 24 -8.94 21.84 -3.31
N VAL A 25 -9.75 22.44 -4.18
CA VAL A 25 -9.28 23.18 -5.35
C VAL A 25 -8.91 24.60 -4.89
N PRO A 26 -7.62 25.00 -4.89
CA PRO A 26 -7.23 26.33 -4.43
C PRO A 26 -7.63 27.41 -5.45
N SER A 27 -7.77 28.65 -4.97
CA SER A 27 -8.22 29.82 -5.73
C SER A 27 -7.30 30.18 -6.93
N PRO A 28 -7.85 30.80 -7.98
CA PRO A 28 -7.19 30.95 -9.30
C PRO A 28 -5.96 31.86 -9.36
N GLU A 29 -5.58 32.57 -8.29
CA GLU A 29 -4.49 33.55 -8.27
C GLU A 29 -3.11 33.00 -7.86
N THR A 30 -3.01 31.70 -7.57
CA THR A 30 -1.76 31.03 -7.21
C THR A 30 -1.08 30.42 -8.45
N SER A 31 0.26 30.45 -8.50
CA SER A 31 1.01 29.78 -9.59
C SER A 31 0.59 28.31 -9.66
N SER A 32 0.66 27.69 -10.85
CA SER A 32 0.28 26.28 -11.00
C SER A 32 1.06 25.37 -10.04
N LEU A 33 2.31 25.74 -9.74
CA LEU A 33 3.16 25.06 -8.76
C LEU A 33 2.65 25.22 -7.33
N ASP A 34 2.28 26.43 -6.91
CA ASP A 34 1.73 26.67 -5.57
C ASP A 34 0.44 25.88 -5.35
N ARG A 35 -0.41 25.77 -6.38
CA ARG A 35 -1.63 24.95 -6.34
C ARG A 35 -1.31 23.47 -6.23
N LEU A 36 -0.33 22.97 -6.99
CA LEU A 36 0.11 21.59 -6.91
C LEU A 36 0.68 21.26 -5.53
N VAL A 37 1.54 22.14 -5.00
CA VAL A 37 2.12 21.99 -3.65
C VAL A 37 1.02 21.97 -2.59
N ALA A 38 0.04 22.87 -2.67
CA ALA A 38 -1.10 22.87 -1.75
C ALA A 38 -1.91 21.57 -1.86
N ALA A 39 -2.25 21.14 -3.08
CA ALA A 39 -3.01 19.92 -3.31
C ALA A 39 -2.29 18.66 -2.78
N VAL A 40 -0.97 18.57 -2.96
CA VAL A 40 -0.17 17.44 -2.43
C VAL A 40 -0.12 17.49 -0.90
N ARG A 41 0.14 18.67 -0.30
CA ARG A 41 0.19 18.83 1.16
C ARG A 41 -1.14 18.51 1.84
N ASP A 42 -2.24 18.86 1.19
CA ASP A 42 -3.59 18.64 1.71
C ASP A 42 -4.16 17.26 1.36
N HIS A 43 -3.42 16.43 0.61
CA HIS A 43 -3.85 15.09 0.23
C HIS A 43 -4.05 14.19 1.46
N ASP A 44 -5.26 13.62 1.63
CA ASP A 44 -5.63 12.82 2.80
C ASP A 44 -4.66 11.65 3.06
N GLY A 45 -4.29 10.91 2.01
CA GLY A 45 -3.28 9.85 2.08
C GLY A 45 -1.89 10.31 2.57
N LEU A 46 -1.45 11.52 2.23
CA LEU A 46 -0.18 12.06 2.74
C LEU A 46 -0.32 12.51 4.19
N ARG A 47 -1.43 13.20 4.53
CA ARG A 47 -1.72 13.65 5.90
C ARG A 47 -1.85 12.49 6.88
N ALA A 48 -2.48 11.39 6.46
CA ALA A 48 -2.59 10.17 7.27
C ALA A 48 -1.20 9.62 7.67
N LYS A 49 -0.20 9.74 6.80
CA LYS A 49 1.18 9.31 7.10
C LYS A 49 1.91 10.19 8.11
N GLN A 50 1.47 11.43 8.36
CA GLN A 50 2.09 12.28 9.39
C GLN A 50 1.99 11.69 10.80
N ALA A 51 0.92 10.92 11.08
CA ALA A 51 0.75 10.24 12.35
C ALA A 51 1.86 9.20 12.61
N ILE A 52 2.42 8.58 11.55
CA ILE A 52 3.54 7.63 11.64
C ILE A 52 4.79 8.33 12.23
N GLY A 53 4.96 9.63 11.98
CA GLY A 53 6.03 10.43 12.58
C GLY A 53 6.02 10.40 14.11
N ALA A 54 4.89 10.08 14.75
CA ALA A 54 4.83 9.88 16.20
C ALA A 54 5.68 8.69 16.66
N VAL A 55 5.82 7.64 15.85
CA VAL A 55 6.64 6.46 16.16
C VAL A 55 8.10 6.88 16.37
N ARG A 56 8.66 7.70 15.47
CA ARG A 56 10.04 8.21 15.58
C ARG A 56 10.28 9.07 16.83
N ARG A 57 9.23 9.68 17.41
CA ARG A 57 9.37 10.50 18.63
C ARG A 57 9.47 9.67 19.90
N VAL A 58 8.98 8.42 19.87
CA VAL A 58 8.85 7.57 21.06
C VAL A 58 9.80 6.39 20.99
N ILE A 59 10.02 5.83 19.81
CA ILE A 59 10.94 4.71 19.58
C ILE A 59 12.22 5.28 18.97
N GLU A 60 13.32 5.19 19.72
CA GLU A 60 14.65 5.51 19.18
C GLU A 60 15.00 4.54 18.06
N ALA A 61 15.38 5.08 16.90
CA ALA A 61 15.89 4.26 15.81
C ALA A 61 17.21 3.63 16.26
N SER A 62 17.27 2.30 16.30
CA SER A 62 18.50 1.58 16.65
C SER A 62 19.60 1.71 15.59
N ASP A 63 19.27 2.18 14.38
CA ASP A 63 20.21 2.44 13.29
C ASP A 63 19.67 3.54 12.33
N PRO A 64 20.45 4.60 12.04
CA PRO A 64 20.10 5.63 11.07
C PRO A 64 19.99 5.17 9.61
N ALA A 65 20.68 4.08 9.22
CA ALA A 65 20.60 3.54 7.85
C ALA A 65 19.29 2.76 7.58
N THR A 66 18.60 2.35 8.65
CA THR A 66 17.44 1.43 8.64
C THR A 66 16.31 1.91 9.56
N GLY A 67 16.35 3.17 10.00
CA GLY A 67 15.36 3.75 10.89
C GLY A 67 13.95 3.77 10.28
N PRO A 68 12.90 4.07 11.08
CA PRO A 68 11.51 4.10 10.59
C PRO A 68 11.40 4.91 9.29
N GLY A 69 10.51 4.61 8.35
CA GLY A 69 10.20 5.54 7.25
C GLY A 69 10.71 5.18 5.84
N ASP A 70 11.37 4.03 5.65
CA ASP A 70 11.31 3.31 4.37
C ASP A 70 10.10 2.36 4.34
N ASP A 71 9.93 1.59 3.26
CA ASP A 71 8.80 0.65 3.10
C ASP A 71 8.89 -0.61 3.99
N GLY A 72 10.10 -0.97 4.41
CA GLY A 72 10.31 -2.06 5.34
C GLY A 72 11.50 -1.80 6.24
N ALA A 73 11.52 -2.46 7.39
CA ALA A 73 12.68 -2.49 8.27
C ALA A 73 13.65 -3.58 7.81
N VAL A 74 14.93 -3.23 7.76
CA VAL A 74 16.01 -4.15 7.42
C VAL A 74 16.48 -4.85 8.69
N VAL A 75 16.54 -6.18 8.65
CA VAL A 75 17.10 -7.04 9.69
C VAL A 75 18.32 -7.75 9.11
N GLU A 76 19.49 -7.34 9.56
CA GLU A 76 20.76 -7.93 9.14
C GLU A 76 20.85 -9.39 9.61
N VAL A 77 21.24 -10.28 8.70
CA VAL A 77 21.42 -11.71 8.99
C VAL A 77 22.87 -12.14 8.71
N PRO A 78 23.49 -12.99 9.55
CA PRO A 78 24.91 -13.36 9.39
C PRO A 78 25.27 -14.07 8.07
N ALA A 79 24.28 -14.57 7.33
CA ALA A 79 24.47 -15.43 6.15
C ALA A 79 24.63 -14.65 4.82
N GLY A 80 24.76 -13.33 4.87
CA GLY A 80 24.74 -12.46 3.69
C GLY A 80 23.32 -12.11 3.26
N GLY A 81 23.18 -10.93 2.64
CA GLY A 81 21.87 -10.30 2.38
C GLY A 81 21.17 -9.85 3.67
N SER A 82 19.93 -9.39 3.52
CA SER A 82 19.12 -8.87 4.63
C SER A 82 17.71 -9.44 4.59
N VAL A 83 17.12 -9.62 5.77
CA VAL A 83 15.69 -9.90 5.92
C VAL A 83 14.95 -8.57 5.96
N ILE A 84 13.88 -8.44 5.19
CA ILE A 84 13.02 -7.25 5.24
C ILE A 84 11.72 -7.63 5.95
N VAL A 85 11.29 -6.78 6.88
CA VAL A 85 10.01 -6.91 7.57
C VAL A 85 9.17 -5.65 7.37
N CYS A 86 7.92 -5.81 6.98
CA CYS A 86 6.98 -4.70 6.80
C CYS A 86 5.62 -5.06 7.42
N GLY A 87 4.78 -4.05 7.61
CA GLY A 87 3.46 -4.24 8.16
C GLY A 87 2.54 -3.09 7.82
N GLU A 88 1.29 -3.42 7.52
CA GLU A 88 0.27 -2.46 7.10
C GLU A 88 -1.05 -2.76 7.82
N ALA A 89 -1.73 -1.70 8.25
CA ALA A 89 -3.05 -1.76 8.85
C ALA A 89 -4.09 -1.24 7.86
N MET A 90 -5.10 -2.04 7.56
CA MET A 90 -6.19 -1.65 6.68
C MET A 90 -7.12 -0.68 7.38
N HIS A 91 -7.60 0.33 6.65
CA HIS A 91 -8.55 1.29 7.18
C HIS A 91 -9.83 0.57 7.65
N PRO A 92 -10.29 0.75 8.90
CA PRO A 92 -11.42 -0.02 9.44
C PRO A 92 -12.70 0.05 8.59
N ALA A 93 -13.05 1.24 8.09
CA ALA A 93 -14.18 1.40 7.18
C ALA A 93 -14.06 0.61 5.86
N PHE A 94 -12.84 0.36 5.37
CA PHE A 94 -12.61 -0.48 4.19
C PHE A 94 -12.83 -1.96 4.52
N VAL A 95 -12.31 -2.42 5.66
CA VAL A 95 -12.54 -3.78 6.17
C VAL A 95 -14.04 -4.04 6.39
N ALA A 96 -14.78 -3.06 6.90
CA ALA A 96 -16.22 -3.18 7.14
C ALA A 96 -17.04 -3.20 5.85
N SER A 97 -16.65 -2.41 4.85
CA SER A 97 -17.45 -2.24 3.62
C SER A 97 -17.16 -3.29 2.55
N ASP A 98 -15.91 -3.76 2.45
CA ASP A 98 -15.47 -4.79 1.52
C ASP A 98 -14.33 -5.63 2.15
N PRO A 99 -14.66 -6.54 3.08
CA PRO A 99 -13.65 -7.31 3.81
C PRO A 99 -12.77 -8.14 2.87
N ARG A 100 -13.34 -8.74 1.83
CA ARG A 100 -12.58 -9.54 0.87
C ARG A 100 -11.54 -8.70 0.14
N ALA A 101 -11.92 -7.52 -0.37
CA ALA A 101 -10.94 -6.64 -1.01
C ALA A 101 -9.92 -6.07 -0.01
N ALA A 102 -10.32 -5.79 1.23
CA ALA A 102 -9.37 -5.39 2.27
C ALA A 102 -8.33 -6.50 2.56
N GLY A 103 -8.76 -7.76 2.57
CA GLY A 103 -7.87 -8.93 2.64
C GLY A 103 -6.88 -8.99 1.49
N MET A 104 -7.35 -8.78 0.25
CA MET A 104 -6.47 -8.72 -0.91
C MET A 104 -5.47 -7.54 -0.84
N ALA A 105 -5.96 -6.38 -0.43
CA ALA A 105 -5.16 -5.16 -0.30
C ALA A 105 -4.07 -5.30 0.78
N ALA A 106 -4.38 -5.98 1.88
CA ALA A 106 -3.40 -6.24 2.94
C ALA A 106 -2.20 -7.06 2.45
N VAL A 107 -2.43 -8.07 1.59
CA VAL A 107 -1.35 -8.82 0.93
C VAL A 107 -0.63 -7.93 -0.07
N LEU A 108 -1.37 -7.20 -0.93
CA LEU A 108 -0.81 -6.35 -1.97
C LEU A 108 0.13 -5.27 -1.42
N ALA A 109 -0.29 -4.54 -0.38
CA ALA A 109 0.53 -3.50 0.24
C ALA A 109 1.86 -4.08 0.72
N ASN A 110 1.80 -5.16 1.52
CA ASN A 110 3.00 -5.79 2.07
C ASN A 110 3.94 -6.36 0.99
N VAL A 111 3.42 -6.97 -0.10
CA VAL A 111 4.31 -7.46 -1.15
C VAL A 111 4.96 -6.34 -1.95
N ASN A 112 4.26 -5.22 -2.13
CA ASN A 112 4.82 -4.03 -2.77
C ASN A 112 5.90 -3.39 -1.90
N ASP A 113 5.67 -3.31 -0.59
CA ASP A 113 6.67 -2.81 0.37
C ASP A 113 7.95 -3.64 0.30
N LEU A 114 7.82 -4.97 0.35
CA LEU A 114 8.96 -5.88 0.20
C LEU A 114 9.66 -5.69 -1.15
N ALA A 115 8.92 -5.57 -2.25
CA ALA A 115 9.51 -5.35 -3.56
C ALA A 115 10.25 -4.00 -3.66
N ALA A 116 9.68 -2.93 -3.08
CA ALA A 116 10.30 -1.61 -3.02
C ALA A 116 11.63 -1.65 -2.23
N MET A 117 11.77 -2.55 -1.26
CA MET A 117 13.02 -2.80 -0.54
C MET A 117 13.99 -3.75 -1.27
N GLY A 118 13.64 -4.21 -2.49
CA GLY A 118 14.44 -5.18 -3.25
C GLY A 118 14.33 -6.62 -2.73
N ALA A 119 13.31 -6.92 -1.92
CA ALA A 119 13.13 -8.24 -1.33
C ALA A 119 12.20 -9.14 -2.14
N VAL A 120 12.50 -10.44 -2.15
CA VAL A 120 11.58 -11.49 -2.58
C VAL A 120 10.66 -11.84 -1.40
N PRO A 121 9.32 -11.75 -1.53
CA PRO A 121 8.39 -12.16 -0.48
C PRO A 121 8.56 -13.62 -0.08
N ARG A 122 8.60 -13.91 1.22
CA ARG A 122 8.78 -15.26 1.77
C ARG A 122 7.60 -15.74 2.60
N GLY A 123 6.86 -14.84 3.22
CA GLY A 123 5.65 -15.20 3.95
C GLY A 123 4.94 -13.98 4.51
N ILE A 124 3.65 -14.15 4.79
CA ILE A 124 2.81 -13.14 5.41
C ILE A 124 2.06 -13.72 6.62
N VAL A 125 1.90 -12.93 7.66
CA VAL A 125 1.04 -13.20 8.82
C VAL A 125 -0.01 -12.10 8.97
N ASN A 126 -1.08 -12.38 9.69
CA ASN A 126 -2.16 -11.43 9.89
C ASN A 126 -2.69 -11.39 11.33
N THR A 127 -3.34 -10.29 11.67
CA THR A 127 -4.18 -10.15 12.86
C THR A 127 -5.53 -9.59 12.42
N VAL A 128 -6.61 -10.31 12.73
CA VAL A 128 -7.98 -9.91 12.40
C VAL A 128 -8.81 -9.80 13.66
N VAL A 129 -9.45 -8.65 13.86
CA VAL A 129 -10.44 -8.44 14.92
C VAL A 129 -11.74 -8.02 14.26
N ALA A 130 -12.72 -8.91 14.18
CA ALA A 130 -13.96 -8.66 13.45
C ALA A 130 -15.07 -9.67 13.81
N PRO A 131 -16.34 -9.42 13.43
CA PRO A 131 -17.36 -10.46 13.43
C PRO A 131 -16.92 -11.64 12.56
N ALA A 132 -17.32 -12.86 12.91
CA ALA A 132 -16.84 -14.08 12.26
C ALA A 132 -17.01 -14.07 10.73
N GLU A 133 -18.12 -13.56 10.20
CA GLU A 133 -18.38 -13.46 8.76
C GLU A 133 -17.43 -12.48 8.06
N VAL A 134 -17.16 -11.33 8.70
CA VAL A 134 -16.23 -10.31 8.17
C VAL A 134 -14.81 -10.84 8.16
N ALA A 135 -14.40 -11.52 9.25
CA ALA A 135 -13.09 -12.16 9.33
C ALA A 135 -12.91 -13.23 8.25
N ALA A 136 -13.93 -14.07 8.02
CA ALA A 136 -13.89 -15.12 7.00
C ALA A 136 -13.72 -14.56 5.58
N GLU A 137 -14.45 -13.49 5.23
CA GLU A 137 -14.30 -12.83 3.92
C GLU A 137 -12.92 -12.20 3.75
N ALA A 138 -12.41 -11.51 4.78
CA ALA A 138 -11.08 -10.92 4.75
C ALA A 138 -9.98 -11.97 4.55
N LEU A 139 -10.04 -13.08 5.28
CA LEU A 139 -9.12 -14.19 5.12
C LEU A 139 -9.24 -14.86 3.75
N GLY A 140 -10.46 -14.96 3.21
CA GLY A 140 -10.70 -15.42 1.84
C GLY A 140 -10.00 -14.55 0.79
N GLY A 141 -10.07 -13.23 0.94
CA GLY A 141 -9.36 -12.27 0.08
C GLY A 141 -7.85 -12.36 0.21
N MET A 142 -7.35 -12.51 1.45
CA MET A 142 -5.92 -12.74 1.70
C MET A 142 -5.43 -14.03 1.02
N ALA A 143 -6.15 -15.13 1.15
CA ALA A 143 -5.78 -16.41 0.55
C ALA A 143 -5.72 -16.33 -0.99
N GLU A 144 -6.68 -15.62 -1.60
CA GLU A 144 -6.70 -15.39 -3.05
C GLU A 144 -5.50 -14.56 -3.52
N ALA A 145 -5.22 -13.42 -2.87
CA ALA A 145 -4.09 -12.58 -3.21
C ALA A 145 -2.74 -13.27 -2.95
N ALA A 146 -2.62 -14.00 -1.84
CA ALA A 146 -1.44 -14.81 -1.51
C ALA A 146 -1.12 -15.83 -2.62
N SER A 147 -2.16 -16.48 -3.17
CA SER A 147 -2.00 -17.39 -4.30
C SER A 147 -1.56 -16.68 -5.59
N LEU A 148 -2.04 -15.47 -5.85
CA LEU A 148 -1.69 -14.70 -7.07
C LEU A 148 -0.27 -14.16 -7.04
N TYR A 149 0.18 -13.71 -5.86
CA TYR A 149 1.53 -13.19 -5.64
C TYR A 149 2.57 -14.28 -5.34
N ASP A 150 2.14 -15.54 -5.24
CA ASP A 150 2.98 -16.68 -4.87
C ASP A 150 3.72 -16.40 -3.55
N VAL A 151 2.96 -16.03 -2.51
CA VAL A 151 3.47 -15.77 -1.16
C VAL A 151 2.61 -16.53 -0.15
N PRO A 152 3.19 -17.42 0.68
CA PRO A 152 2.39 -18.20 1.62
C PRO A 152 1.91 -17.33 2.79
N VAL A 153 0.65 -17.52 3.20
CA VAL A 153 0.20 -17.12 4.53
C VAL A 153 0.74 -18.13 5.53
N VAL A 154 1.74 -17.73 6.33
CA VAL A 154 2.50 -18.64 7.20
C VAL A 154 2.01 -18.65 8.64
N GLY A 155 1.03 -17.82 8.97
CA GLY A 155 0.43 -17.76 10.29
C GLY A 155 -0.55 -16.59 10.43
N GLY A 156 -1.09 -16.43 11.63
CA GLY A 156 -1.95 -15.31 11.97
C GLY A 156 -2.76 -15.55 13.23
N HIS A 157 -3.58 -14.56 13.59
CA HIS A 157 -4.47 -14.60 14.73
C HIS A 157 -5.81 -13.95 14.42
N ILE A 158 -6.89 -14.52 14.96
CA ILE A 158 -8.25 -13.99 14.83
C ILE A 158 -8.82 -13.80 16.22
N THR A 159 -9.44 -12.66 16.45
CA THR A 159 -10.27 -12.39 17.62
C THR A 159 -11.67 -12.02 17.14
N GLU A 160 -12.66 -12.87 17.42
CA GLU A 160 -14.06 -12.57 17.11
C GLU A 160 -14.56 -11.43 18.00
N HIS A 161 -15.08 -10.37 17.38
CA HIS A 161 -15.54 -9.17 18.07
C HIS A 161 -16.59 -8.40 17.25
N GLU A 162 -17.71 -8.04 17.86
CA GLU A 162 -18.87 -7.40 17.20
C GLU A 162 -18.74 -5.89 16.93
N GLY A 163 -17.60 -5.27 17.27
CA GLY A 163 -17.33 -3.85 17.02
C GLY A 163 -16.72 -3.54 15.65
N GLU A 164 -16.12 -2.35 15.53
CA GLU A 164 -15.47 -1.93 14.28
C GLU A 164 -14.34 -2.91 13.89
N PRO A 165 -14.33 -3.43 12.66
CA PRO A 165 -13.37 -4.46 12.27
C PRO A 165 -11.98 -3.87 12.02
N ALA A 166 -10.96 -4.62 12.40
CA ALA A 166 -9.56 -4.30 12.16
C ALA A 166 -8.84 -5.47 11.49
N LEU A 167 -8.03 -5.15 10.49
CA LEU A 167 -7.17 -6.09 9.78
C LEU A 167 -5.79 -5.46 9.65
N SER A 168 -4.77 -6.17 10.15
CA SER A 168 -3.37 -5.85 9.87
C SER A 168 -2.67 -7.08 9.32
N ALA A 169 -1.72 -6.85 8.42
CA ALA A 169 -0.87 -7.90 7.88
C ALA A 169 0.59 -7.47 7.94
N PHE A 170 1.47 -8.46 8.11
CA PHE A 170 2.90 -8.27 8.24
C PHE A 170 3.60 -9.30 7.37
N ALA A 171 4.56 -8.86 6.58
CA ALA A 171 5.30 -9.75 5.70
C ALA A 171 6.79 -9.75 5.98
N VAL A 172 7.41 -10.87 5.60
CA VAL A 172 8.85 -11.06 5.63
C VAL A 172 9.33 -11.42 4.23
N GLY A 173 10.43 -10.78 3.83
CA GLY A 173 11.12 -11.03 2.57
C GLY A 173 12.62 -11.17 2.77
N TYR A 174 13.30 -11.64 1.74
CA TYR A 174 14.76 -11.69 1.70
C TYR A 174 15.28 -10.85 0.54
N ALA A 175 16.25 -9.98 0.81
CA ALA A 175 16.92 -9.15 -0.18
C ALA A 175 18.41 -9.50 -0.25
N ASP A 176 18.89 -9.89 -1.43
CA ASP A 176 20.34 -10.00 -1.69
C ASP A 176 21.02 -8.63 -1.60
N ARG A 177 20.31 -7.60 -2.09
CA ARG A 177 20.69 -6.19 -1.99
C ARG A 177 19.46 -5.36 -1.68
N VAL A 178 19.57 -4.53 -0.65
CA VAL A 178 18.51 -3.62 -0.22
C VAL A 178 18.45 -2.41 -1.15
N LEU A 179 17.25 -2.13 -1.65
CA LEU A 179 16.88 -0.82 -2.18
C LEU A 179 16.41 0.03 -1.01
N SER A 180 16.84 1.28 -0.94
CA SER A 180 16.39 2.20 0.12
C SER A 180 16.35 3.63 -0.39
N ALA A 181 15.37 4.40 0.08
CA ALA A 181 15.26 5.83 -0.21
C ALA A 181 16.52 6.61 0.19
N SER A 182 17.27 6.16 1.21
CA SER A 182 18.56 6.73 1.62
C SER A 182 19.69 6.57 0.58
N ARG A 183 19.47 5.76 -0.46
CA ARG A 183 20.42 5.54 -1.57
C ARG A 183 20.06 6.34 -2.83
N ALA A 184 19.07 7.22 -2.72
CA ALA A 184 18.77 8.20 -3.75
C ALA A 184 19.90 9.25 -3.80
N SER A 185 20.27 9.71 -4.99
CA SER A 185 21.35 10.69 -5.17
C SER A 185 21.16 11.51 -6.44
N PRO A 186 21.64 12.78 -6.48
CA PRO A 186 21.63 13.60 -7.69
C PRO A 186 22.29 12.90 -8.88
N GLY A 187 21.72 13.06 -10.07
CA GLY A 187 22.21 12.46 -11.32
C GLY A 187 21.66 11.06 -11.62
N GLN A 188 20.90 10.45 -10.70
CA GLN A 188 20.16 9.22 -10.97
C GLN A 188 18.93 9.47 -11.86
N HIS A 189 18.54 8.46 -12.62
CA HIS A 189 17.29 8.48 -13.38
C HIS A 189 16.12 8.03 -12.50
N LEU A 190 15.00 8.74 -12.59
CA LEU A 190 13.75 8.36 -11.96
C LEU A 190 12.90 7.55 -12.94
N VAL A 191 12.44 6.37 -12.51
CA VAL A 191 11.59 5.48 -13.31
C VAL A 191 10.29 5.22 -12.55
N PHE A 192 9.16 5.41 -13.23
CA PHE A 192 7.87 4.96 -12.74
C PHE A 192 7.61 3.54 -13.27
N ALA A 193 7.44 2.57 -12.38
CA ALA A 193 7.18 1.18 -12.72
C ALA A 193 5.83 0.73 -12.14
N GLY A 194 4.93 0.24 -13.00
CA GLY A 194 3.62 -0.24 -12.57
C GLY A 194 2.88 -0.96 -13.70
N CYS A 195 1.97 -1.86 -13.31
CA CYS A 195 1.07 -2.50 -14.26
C CYS A 195 -0.09 -1.56 -14.60
N LEU A 196 -0.25 -1.25 -15.89
CA LEU A 196 -1.28 -0.33 -16.38
C LEU A 196 -2.53 -1.04 -16.94
N ASP A 197 -2.53 -2.37 -17.01
CA ASP A 197 -3.63 -3.18 -17.55
C ASP A 197 -4.84 -3.29 -16.58
N GLY A 198 -4.82 -2.53 -15.50
CA GLY A 198 -5.84 -2.54 -14.46
C GLY A 198 -6.89 -1.46 -14.65
N ARG A 199 -7.72 -1.29 -13.62
CA ARG A 199 -8.70 -0.21 -13.57
C ARG A 199 -8.83 0.30 -12.15
N MET A 200 -9.09 1.59 -12.01
CA MET A 200 -9.53 2.16 -10.75
C MET A 200 -10.94 1.67 -10.44
N ARG A 201 -11.17 1.22 -9.21
CA ARG A 201 -12.50 0.90 -8.71
C ARG A 201 -13.31 2.19 -8.51
N ALA A 202 -14.62 2.13 -8.76
CA ALA A 202 -15.51 3.29 -8.62
C ALA A 202 -15.97 3.53 -7.18
N ASP A 203 -15.93 2.49 -6.35
CA ASP A 203 -16.46 2.47 -4.99
C ASP A 203 -15.40 2.72 -3.91
N PHE A 204 -14.13 2.48 -4.23
CA PHE A 204 -12.98 2.74 -3.37
C PHE A 204 -11.75 3.05 -4.24
N PRO A 205 -10.83 3.96 -3.84
CA PRO A 205 -9.65 4.34 -4.62
C PRO A 205 -8.58 3.23 -4.64
N PHE A 206 -8.93 2.09 -5.22
CA PHE A 206 -8.09 0.91 -5.35
C PHE A 206 -7.96 0.51 -6.81
N PHE A 207 -6.74 0.62 -7.33
CA PHE A 207 -6.42 0.16 -8.67
C PHE A 207 -6.17 -1.35 -8.65
N THR A 208 -6.92 -2.10 -9.46
CA THR A 208 -6.86 -3.57 -9.43
C THR A 208 -6.51 -4.17 -10.79
N THR A 209 -5.65 -5.17 -10.75
CA THR A 209 -5.18 -5.98 -11.89
C THR A 209 -5.46 -7.47 -11.69
N ILE A 210 -6.10 -7.85 -10.57
CA ILE A 210 -6.31 -9.24 -10.13
C ILE A 210 -7.05 -10.08 -11.19
N GLY A 211 -7.95 -9.47 -11.96
CA GLY A 211 -8.68 -10.17 -13.03
C GLY A 211 -7.96 -10.27 -14.39
N SER A 212 -6.91 -9.48 -14.64
CA SER A 212 -6.25 -9.39 -15.96
C SER A 212 -4.79 -9.85 -15.94
N ARG A 213 -4.11 -9.77 -14.79
CA ARG A 213 -2.67 -10.04 -14.68
C ARG A 213 -2.36 -11.49 -14.28
N GLY A 214 -3.23 -12.09 -13.47
CA GLY A 214 -3.14 -13.50 -13.05
C GLY A 214 -1.81 -13.82 -12.37
N SER A 215 -1.22 -14.98 -12.70
CA SER A 215 0.04 -15.43 -12.09
C SER A 215 1.26 -14.55 -12.38
N ARG A 216 1.18 -13.63 -13.37
CA ARG A 216 2.28 -12.68 -13.64
C ARG A 216 2.52 -11.70 -12.49
N MET A 217 1.53 -11.51 -11.62
CA MET A 217 1.64 -10.65 -10.43
C MET A 217 2.82 -11.07 -9.53
N ALA A 218 3.02 -12.38 -9.35
CA ALA A 218 4.17 -12.92 -8.64
C ALA A 218 5.52 -12.52 -9.27
N THR A 219 5.59 -12.54 -10.61
CA THR A 219 6.81 -12.16 -11.36
C THR A 219 7.04 -10.66 -11.30
N ASP A 220 5.99 -9.84 -11.43
CA ASP A 220 6.07 -8.38 -11.40
C ASP A 220 6.71 -7.90 -10.08
N VAL A 221 6.24 -8.41 -8.95
CA VAL A 221 6.78 -8.07 -7.61
C VAL A 221 8.25 -8.48 -7.46
N ARG A 222 8.64 -9.64 -8.00
CA ARG A 222 10.02 -10.16 -7.91
C ARG A 222 11.01 -9.43 -8.83
N LEU A 223 10.53 -8.62 -9.78
CA LEU A 223 11.39 -7.88 -10.72
C LEU A 223 12.31 -6.89 -9.99
N LEU A 224 11.83 -6.23 -8.93
CA LEU A 224 12.65 -5.26 -8.19
C LEU A 224 13.78 -5.92 -7.42
N ALA A 225 13.58 -7.13 -6.90
CA ALA A 225 14.65 -7.92 -6.31
C ALA A 225 15.74 -8.28 -7.34
N HIS A 226 15.34 -8.59 -8.58
CA HIS A 226 16.29 -8.80 -9.67
C HIS A 226 17.04 -7.52 -10.03
N ALA A 227 16.34 -6.39 -10.17
CA ALA A 227 16.95 -5.09 -10.47
C ALA A 227 17.95 -4.66 -9.38
N ALA A 228 17.63 -4.90 -8.10
CA ALA A 228 18.54 -4.65 -6.99
C ALA A 228 19.79 -5.53 -7.07
N ARG A 229 19.62 -6.85 -7.30
CA ARG A 229 20.71 -7.82 -7.38
C ARG A 229 21.68 -7.53 -8.53
N GLU A 230 21.16 -7.09 -9.67
CA GLU A 230 21.95 -6.69 -10.85
C GLU A 230 22.44 -5.24 -10.79
N GLU A 231 22.20 -4.54 -9.67
CA GLU A 231 22.60 -3.14 -9.44
C GLU A 231 22.03 -2.15 -10.49
N LEU A 232 20.85 -2.47 -11.04
CA LEU A 232 20.12 -1.62 -11.98
C LEU A 232 19.32 -0.52 -11.26
N ALA A 233 19.06 -0.69 -9.97
CA ALA A 233 18.42 0.29 -9.11
C ALA A 233 19.13 0.35 -7.74
N SER A 234 19.17 1.53 -7.13
CA SER A 234 19.73 1.76 -5.80
C SER A 234 18.67 2.09 -4.74
N ALA A 235 17.58 2.72 -5.18
CA ALA A 235 16.49 3.19 -4.34
C ALA A 235 15.15 2.93 -5.04
N ALA A 236 14.11 2.65 -4.26
CA ALA A 236 12.75 2.56 -4.74
C ALA A 236 11.78 2.93 -3.62
N LYS A 237 10.53 3.20 -4.00
CA LYS A 237 9.43 3.51 -3.09
C LYS A 237 8.15 2.98 -3.71
N ASP A 238 7.32 2.34 -2.90
CA ASP A 238 5.99 1.91 -3.33
C ASP A 238 5.10 3.12 -3.72
N VAL A 239 4.13 2.89 -4.62
CA VAL A 239 3.07 3.87 -4.91
C VAL A 239 1.84 3.49 -4.10
N SER A 240 1.57 4.28 -3.06
CA SER A 240 0.54 3.98 -2.07
C SER A 240 -0.59 5.02 -2.12
N MET A 241 -1.43 5.09 -1.08
CA MET A 241 -2.54 6.04 -0.98
C MET A 241 -2.15 7.51 -1.06
N ALA A 242 -0.86 7.86 -0.97
CA ALA A 242 -0.37 9.22 -1.23
C ALA A 242 -0.29 9.56 -2.74
N GLY A 243 -0.53 8.58 -3.61
CA GLY A 243 -0.41 8.70 -5.07
C GLY A 243 1.03 8.84 -5.53
N SER A 244 1.24 8.86 -6.85
CA SER A 244 2.59 8.87 -7.46
C SER A 244 3.45 10.06 -7.01
N ILE A 245 2.86 11.26 -6.94
CA ILE A 245 3.57 12.48 -6.50
C ILE A 245 3.90 12.40 -5.00
N GLY A 246 2.95 11.97 -4.16
CA GLY A 246 3.17 11.85 -2.71
C GLY A 246 4.21 10.78 -2.37
N SER A 247 4.16 9.63 -3.03
CA SER A 247 5.19 8.60 -2.90
C SER A 247 6.56 9.07 -3.40
N LEU A 248 6.61 9.84 -4.49
CA LEU A 248 7.88 10.44 -4.92
C LEU A 248 8.43 11.41 -3.87
N ALA A 249 7.58 12.25 -3.27
CA ALA A 249 8.02 13.13 -2.20
C ALA A 249 8.64 12.33 -1.03
N MET A 250 8.02 11.20 -0.66
CA MET A 250 8.56 10.30 0.36
C MET A 250 9.90 9.66 -0.03
N LEU A 251 10.08 9.30 -1.31
CA LEU A 251 11.35 8.76 -1.80
C LEU A 251 12.49 9.78 -1.67
N LEU A 252 12.20 11.07 -1.91
CA LEU A 252 13.21 12.14 -1.95
C LEU A 252 13.47 12.79 -0.58
N GLU A 253 12.55 12.63 0.37
CA GLU A 253 12.59 13.28 1.68
C GLU A 253 13.83 12.92 2.52
N PRO A 254 14.27 11.65 2.63
CA PRO A 254 15.40 11.28 3.50
C PRO A 254 16.69 12.03 3.16
N GLU A 255 16.96 12.18 1.87
CA GLU A 255 18.16 12.83 1.34
C GLU A 255 17.91 14.30 0.93
N GLN A 256 16.73 14.84 1.23
CA GLN A 256 16.30 16.22 0.90
C GLN A 256 16.52 16.58 -0.57
N LEU A 257 16.13 15.67 -1.46
CA LEU A 257 16.33 15.81 -2.90
C LEU A 257 15.13 16.47 -3.59
N GLY A 258 15.38 16.96 -4.81
CA GLY A 258 14.34 17.34 -5.77
C GLY A 258 14.42 16.46 -7.02
N ALA A 259 13.38 16.51 -7.86
CA ALA A 259 13.35 15.80 -9.14
C ALA A 259 12.73 16.68 -10.24
N GLU A 260 13.24 16.53 -11.46
CA GLU A 260 12.62 17.04 -12.67
C GLU A 260 11.82 15.92 -13.32
N ILE A 261 10.52 16.18 -13.57
CA ILE A 261 9.59 15.17 -14.07
C ILE A 261 8.91 15.71 -15.32
N ASP A 262 8.97 14.92 -16.38
CA ASP A 262 8.17 15.12 -17.57
C ASP A 262 6.79 14.50 -17.36
N LEU A 263 5.80 15.33 -17.05
CA LEU A 263 4.44 14.89 -16.77
C LEU A 263 3.74 14.28 -18.00
N ASP A 264 4.17 14.62 -19.21
CA ASP A 264 3.60 14.07 -20.45
C ASP A 264 3.97 12.59 -20.65
N LYS A 265 4.97 12.10 -19.90
CA LYS A 265 5.39 10.69 -19.90
C LYS A 265 4.75 9.85 -18.80
N LEU A 266 4.01 10.46 -17.88
CA LEU A 266 3.32 9.71 -16.84
C LEU A 266 2.11 8.97 -17.42
N PRO A 267 1.92 7.68 -17.06
CA PRO A 267 0.71 6.97 -17.46
C PRO A 267 -0.48 7.52 -16.68
N VAL A 268 -1.41 8.17 -17.40
CA VAL A 268 -2.69 8.70 -16.88
C VAL A 268 -3.85 7.73 -17.04
#